data_AF-A0A453MJD6-F1
#
_entry.id   AF-A0A453MJD6-F1
#
_cell.length_a   1.000
_cell.length_b   1.000
_cell.length_c   1.000
_cell.angle_alpha   90.00
_cell.angle_beta   90.00
_cell.angle_gamma   90.00
#
_symmetry.space_group_name_H-M   'P 1'
#
loop_
_entity.id
_entity.type
_entity.pdbx_description
1 polymer ?
#
loop_
_entity_poly.entity_id
_entity_poly.type
_entity_poly.pdbx_seq_one_letter_code
_entity_poly.pdbx_strand_id
1 'polypeptide(L)'
;WPRLPRPSEDGVPGKAFSPRKASHRDRVAHSLPPEKREIFDSLNSWAEDNILVLLKPVERSWQPQDYLPDPSLDRFYDEVKELRERAEEIPDDYLVCLVGDMVTEEALPTYQKMLNILDGGVRDETGSSPTSWAVWTRAWTAEENRHGDLMNKYIYLTGRADMRQVEKTIQYLVGAGMVSTCI
;
A
#
# COMPACT_ATOMS: atom_id res chain seq x y z
N TRP A 1 24.42 -20.58 -2.66
CA TRP A 1 24.02 -19.33 -3.35
C TRP A 1 25.18 -18.34 -3.35
N PRO A 2 25.82 -18.06 -4.49
CA PRO A 2 26.81 -17.01 -4.55
C PRO A 2 26.10 -15.66 -4.41
N ARG A 3 26.49 -14.87 -3.40
CA ARG A 3 26.04 -13.47 -3.29
C ARG A 3 26.54 -12.73 -4.51
N LEU A 4 25.65 -12.05 -5.24
CA LEU A 4 26.07 -11.03 -6.18
C LEU A 4 26.96 -10.01 -5.43
N PRO A 5 28.07 -9.56 -6.04
CA PRO A 5 28.96 -8.60 -5.40
C PRO A 5 28.17 -7.33 -5.06
N ARG A 6 28.41 -6.78 -3.86
CA ARG A 6 27.92 -5.44 -3.52
C ARG A 6 28.50 -4.45 -4.54
N PRO A 7 27.71 -3.49 -5.03
CA PRO A 7 28.25 -2.43 -5.89
C PRO A 7 29.41 -1.74 -5.15
N SER A 8 30.50 -1.42 -5.86
CA SER A 8 31.58 -0.62 -5.29
C SER A 8 31.04 0.73 -4.82
N GLU A 9 31.49 1.17 -3.64
CA GLU A 9 31.23 2.52 -3.11
C GLU A 9 32.05 3.59 -3.85
N ASP A 10 32.13 3.50 -5.19
CA ASP A 10 32.75 4.55 -5.99
C ASP A 10 31.73 5.69 -6.13
N GLY A 11 31.97 6.73 -5.32
CA GLY A 11 31.03 7.79 -5.01
C GLY A 11 30.49 8.54 -6.22
N VAL A 12 29.25 8.23 -6.58
CA VAL A 12 28.36 9.24 -7.16
C VAL A 12 27.87 10.09 -5.98
N PRO A 13 28.09 11.42 -5.97
CA PRO A 13 27.52 12.27 -4.94
C PRO A 13 26.01 12.03 -4.89
N GLY A 14 25.52 11.44 -3.79
CA GLY A 14 24.11 11.18 -3.60
C GLY A 14 23.36 12.50 -3.75
N LYS A 15 22.65 12.68 -4.86
CA LYS A 15 21.84 13.87 -5.09
C LYS A 15 20.85 13.94 -3.92
N ALA A 16 20.98 14.97 -3.08
CA ALA A 16 20.14 15.12 -1.91
C ALA A 16 18.67 15.00 -2.30
N PHE A 17 17.87 14.32 -1.45
CA PHE A 17 16.43 14.21 -1.66
C PHE A 17 15.86 15.61 -1.88
N SER A 18 15.32 15.85 -3.08
CA SER A 18 14.70 17.11 -3.46
C SER A 18 13.21 16.83 -3.67
N PRO A 19 12.34 17.20 -2.71
CA PRO A 19 10.92 16.95 -2.86
C PRO A 19 10.40 17.70 -4.10
N ARG A 20 9.57 17.02 -4.90
CA ARG A 20 8.91 17.64 -6.05
C ARG A 20 8.09 18.83 -5.54
N LYS A 21 8.39 20.03 -6.04
CA LYS A 21 7.61 21.23 -5.72
C LYS A 21 6.22 21.09 -6.36
N ALA A 22 5.18 21.00 -5.53
CA ALA A 22 3.79 21.01 -5.98
C ALA A 22 3.52 22.29 -6.79
N SER A 23 2.92 22.14 -7.98
CA SER A 23 2.57 23.25 -8.86
C SER A 23 1.44 24.09 -8.24
N HIS A 24 1.22 25.31 -8.71
CA HIS A 24 0.17 26.18 -8.16
C HIS A 24 -1.26 25.59 -8.29
N ARG A 25 -1.50 24.69 -9.24
CA ARG A 25 -2.78 23.98 -9.40
C ARG A 25 -2.98 22.88 -8.36
N ASP A 26 -1.91 22.41 -7.73
CA ASP A 26 -1.91 21.31 -6.76
C ASP A 26 -2.19 21.78 -5.32
N ARG A 27 -2.63 23.04 -5.12
CA ARG A 27 -2.73 23.68 -3.79
C ARG A 27 -4.14 24.09 -3.38
N VAL A 28 -5.17 23.72 -4.16
CA VAL A 28 -6.54 23.93 -3.71
C VAL A 28 -6.84 22.88 -2.64
N ALA A 29 -6.76 23.31 -1.39
CA ALA A 29 -7.16 22.53 -0.23
C ALA A 29 -8.47 23.10 0.32
N HIS A 30 -9.26 22.26 0.97
CA HIS A 30 -10.46 22.70 1.68
C HIS A 30 -11.52 23.35 0.77
N SER A 31 -11.81 22.73 -0.38
CA SER A 31 -12.83 23.21 -1.32
C SER A 31 -14.25 22.98 -0.80
N LEU A 32 -14.44 22.07 0.15
CA LEU A 32 -15.75 21.81 0.76
C LEU A 32 -16.11 22.96 1.74
N PRO A 33 -17.26 23.63 1.57
CA PRO A 33 -17.71 24.63 2.54
C PRO A 33 -17.81 24.04 3.96
N PRO A 34 -17.33 24.75 5.00
CA PRO A 34 -17.29 24.22 6.36
C PRO A 34 -18.64 23.72 6.89
N GLU A 35 -19.75 24.35 6.48
CA GLU A 35 -21.11 24.00 6.88
C GLU A 35 -21.50 22.60 6.41
N LYS A 36 -20.90 22.09 5.33
CA LYS A 36 -21.17 20.73 4.83
C LYS A 36 -20.57 19.64 5.72
N ARG A 37 -19.75 19.97 6.71
CA ARG A 37 -19.28 19.02 7.72
C ARG A 37 -20.44 18.37 8.47
N GLU A 38 -21.48 19.15 8.80
CA GLU A 38 -22.64 18.66 9.55
C GLU A 38 -23.34 17.48 8.85
N ILE A 39 -23.25 17.40 7.52
CA ILE A 39 -23.78 16.28 6.74
C ILE A 39 -23.11 14.97 7.16
N PHE A 40 -21.78 14.92 7.19
CA PHE A 40 -21.03 13.71 7.53
C PHE A 40 -21.14 13.35 9.00
N ASP A 41 -21.21 14.35 9.88
CA ASP A 41 -21.48 14.14 11.30
C ASP A 41 -22.86 13.48 11.47
N SER A 42 -23.88 13.94 10.75
CA SER A 42 -25.23 13.34 10.77
C SER A 42 -25.30 11.93 10.18
N LEU A 43 -24.36 11.59 9.28
CA LEU A 43 -24.29 10.28 8.63
C LEU A 43 -23.48 9.24 9.41
N ASN A 44 -22.94 9.57 10.59
CA ASN A 44 -22.06 8.66 11.32
C ASN A 44 -22.73 7.30 11.67
N SER A 45 -23.96 7.32 12.18
CA SER A 45 -24.72 6.09 12.45
C SER A 45 -25.14 5.36 11.18
N TRP A 46 -25.48 6.11 10.13
CA TRP A 46 -25.76 5.49 8.83
C TRP A 46 -24.53 4.76 8.28
N ALA A 47 -23.33 5.34 8.40
CA ALA A 47 -22.08 4.72 7.99
C ALA A 47 -21.75 3.48 8.83
N GLU A 48 -22.07 3.48 10.12
CA GLU A 48 -21.96 2.30 10.98
C GLU A 48 -22.82 1.14 10.44
N ASP A 49 -24.09 1.41 10.16
CA ASP A 49 -25.06 0.39 9.75
C ASP A 49 -24.89 -0.07 8.29
N ASN A 50 -24.31 0.76 7.40
CA ASN A 50 -24.30 0.53 5.95
C ASN A 50 -22.90 0.41 5.33
N ILE A 51 -21.88 1.01 5.94
CA ILE A 51 -20.50 0.99 5.42
C ILE A 51 -19.65 0.03 6.22
N LEU A 52 -19.64 0.14 7.55
CA LEU A 52 -18.77 -0.72 8.39
C LEU A 52 -19.11 -2.20 8.28
N VAL A 53 -20.37 -2.54 7.96
CA VAL A 53 -20.82 -3.91 7.70
C VAL A 53 -20.17 -4.56 6.47
N LEU A 54 -19.55 -3.77 5.59
CA LEU A 54 -18.82 -4.28 4.42
C LEU A 54 -17.40 -4.75 4.77
N LEU A 55 -16.87 -4.34 5.93
CA LEU A 55 -15.57 -4.79 6.43
C LEU A 55 -15.64 -6.26 6.83
N LYS A 56 -14.61 -7.03 6.46
CA LYS A 56 -14.52 -8.41 6.92
C LYS A 56 -13.91 -8.46 8.32
N PRO A 57 -14.51 -9.19 9.27
CA PRO A 57 -13.87 -9.45 10.55
C PRO A 57 -12.49 -10.10 10.35
N VAL A 58 -11.48 -9.65 11.11
CA VAL A 58 -10.09 -10.13 10.98
C VAL A 58 -9.99 -11.66 11.01
N GLU A 59 -10.71 -12.31 11.93
CA GLU A 59 -10.76 -13.76 12.09
C GLU A 59 -11.34 -14.53 10.88
N ARG A 60 -11.97 -13.81 9.94
CA ARG A 60 -12.53 -14.36 8.69
C ARG A 60 -11.82 -13.81 7.45
N SER A 61 -10.83 -12.95 7.63
CA SER A 61 -10.03 -12.39 6.56
C SER A 61 -8.88 -13.31 6.24
N TRP A 62 -8.67 -13.58 4.95
CA TRP A 62 -7.47 -14.26 4.49
C TRP A 62 -6.22 -13.50 4.93
N GLN A 63 -5.12 -14.20 5.13
CA GLN A 63 -3.82 -13.62 5.44
C GLN A 63 -2.81 -13.99 4.35
N PRO A 64 -1.76 -13.17 4.13
CA PRO A 64 -0.75 -13.47 3.11
C PRO A 64 -0.17 -14.89 3.21
N GLN A 65 -0.03 -15.41 4.44
CA GLN A 65 0.49 -16.75 4.68
C GLN A 65 -0.40 -17.88 4.13
N ASP A 66 -1.70 -17.63 3.93
CA ASP A 66 -2.62 -18.62 3.34
C ASP A 66 -2.26 -18.96 1.88
N TYR A 67 -1.49 -18.09 1.22
CA TYR A 67 -1.14 -18.19 -0.21
C TYR A 67 0.37 -18.28 -0.46
N LEU A 68 1.18 -18.36 0.59
CA LEU A 68 2.64 -18.41 0.50
C LEU A 68 3.16 -19.73 1.07
N PRO A 69 4.34 -20.21 0.60
CA PRO A 69 5.04 -21.32 1.22
C PRO A 69 5.16 -21.13 2.74
N ASP A 70 4.89 -22.18 3.50
CA ASP A 70 4.90 -22.10 4.97
C ASP A 70 6.32 -22.35 5.50
N PRO A 71 7.01 -21.32 6.05
CA PRO A 71 8.39 -21.45 6.50
C PRO A 71 8.56 -22.33 7.74
N SER A 72 7.46 -22.71 8.41
CA SER A 72 7.48 -23.58 9.58
C SER A 72 7.44 -25.08 9.25
N LEU A 73 7.16 -25.44 8.00
CA LEU A 73 7.03 -26.83 7.56
C LEU A 73 8.32 -27.33 6.87
N ASP A 74 8.61 -28.62 7.02
CA ASP A 74 9.78 -29.25 6.38
C ASP A 74 9.76 -29.14 4.84
N ARG A 75 8.56 -29.01 4.27
CA ARG A 75 8.32 -28.86 2.82
C ARG A 75 8.53 -27.44 2.28
N PHE A 76 8.91 -26.47 3.11
CA PHE A 76 9.08 -25.07 2.71
C PHE A 76 9.95 -24.91 1.45
N TYR A 77 11.11 -25.58 1.43
CA TYR A 77 12.04 -25.46 0.30
C TYR A 77 11.48 -26.07 -0.99
N ASP A 78 10.70 -27.14 -0.89
CA ASP A 78 10.05 -27.78 -2.04
C ASP A 78 8.93 -26.88 -2.59
N GLU A 79 8.12 -26.26 -1.72
CA GLU A 79 7.08 -25.31 -2.13
C GLU A 79 7.66 -24.05 -2.78
N VAL A 80 8.78 -23.51 -2.25
CA VAL A 80 9.49 -22.39 -2.86
C VAL A 80 10.03 -22.79 -4.23
N LYS A 81 10.56 -24.00 -4.37
CA LYS A 81 11.05 -24.51 -5.66
C LYS A 81 9.92 -24.60 -6.68
N GLU A 82 8.78 -25.19 -6.32
CA GLU A 82 7.61 -25.31 -7.19
C GLU A 82 7.03 -23.94 -7.59
N LEU A 83 7.00 -22.98 -6.66
CA LEU A 83 6.61 -21.60 -6.96
C LEU A 83 7.51 -20.98 -8.03
N ARG A 84 8.82 -21.19 -7.93
CA ARG A 84 9.80 -20.66 -8.89
C ARG A 84 9.70 -21.33 -10.25
N GLU A 85 9.52 -22.65 -10.30
CA GLU A 85 9.32 -23.40 -11.54
C GLU A 85 8.09 -22.88 -12.31
N ARG A 86 6.97 -22.64 -11.63
CA ARG A 86 5.79 -22.00 -12.26
C ARG A 86 6.06 -20.56 -12.69
N ALA A 87 6.81 -19.80 -11.88
CA ALA A 87 7.16 -18.43 -12.21
C ALA A 87 8.12 -18.33 -13.41
N GLU A 88 8.85 -19.39 -13.78
CA GLU A 88 9.67 -19.43 -15.01
C GLU A 88 8.80 -19.33 -16.27
N GLU A 89 7.58 -19.86 -16.23
CA GLU A 89 6.63 -19.85 -17.36
C GLU A 89 5.85 -18.53 -17.48
N ILE A 90 5.99 -17.60 -16.52
CA ILE A 90 5.33 -16.29 -16.56
C ILE A 90 6.15 -15.33 -17.43
N PRO A 91 5.54 -14.69 -18.45
CA PRO A 91 6.23 -13.71 -19.30
C PRO A 91 6.66 -12.46 -18.53
N ASP A 92 7.76 -11.84 -18.94
CA ASP A 92 8.27 -10.61 -18.32
C ASP A 92 7.25 -9.46 -18.41
N ASP A 93 6.48 -9.36 -19.49
CA ASP A 93 5.44 -8.34 -19.65
C ASP A 93 4.40 -8.41 -18.52
N TYR A 94 4.04 -9.63 -18.10
CA TYR A 94 3.14 -9.83 -16.98
C TYR A 94 3.80 -9.42 -15.65
N LEU A 95 5.06 -9.80 -15.45
CA LEU A 95 5.80 -9.46 -14.24
C LEU A 95 6.00 -7.94 -14.09
N VAL A 96 6.20 -7.21 -15.18
CA VAL A 96 6.28 -5.73 -15.14
C VAL A 96 4.97 -5.14 -14.63
N CYS A 97 3.82 -5.60 -15.13
CA CYS A 97 2.51 -5.17 -14.64
C CYS A 97 2.31 -5.53 -13.16
N LEU A 98 2.64 -6.77 -12.77
CA LEU A 98 2.49 -7.24 -11.39
C LEU A 98 3.39 -6.48 -10.41
N VAL A 99 4.63 -6.14 -10.82
CA VAL A 99 5.53 -5.29 -10.04
C VAL A 99 4.95 -3.88 -9.91
N GLY A 100 4.39 -3.31 -10.98
CA GLY A 100 3.74 -2.00 -10.93
C GLY A 100 2.54 -1.98 -9.97
N ASP A 101 1.73 -3.03 -9.98
CA ASP A 101 0.61 -3.22 -9.06
C ASP A 101 1.09 -3.29 -7.60
N MET A 102 2.06 -4.17 -7.32
CA MET A 102 2.64 -4.30 -5.99
C MET A 102 3.27 -3.01 -5.47
N VAL A 103 4.00 -2.26 -6.31
CA VAL A 103 4.56 -0.95 -5.94
C VAL A 103 3.46 0.05 -5.56
N THR A 104 2.31 -0.03 -6.21
CA THR A 104 1.15 0.82 -5.92
C THR A 104 0.56 0.43 -4.56
N GLU A 105 0.34 -0.86 -4.30
CA GLU A 105 -0.16 -1.32 -2.99
C GLU A 105 0.77 -0.97 -1.82
N GLU A 106 2.08 -1.05 -2.01
CA GLU A 106 3.08 -0.67 -1.00
C GLU A 106 3.10 0.85 -0.71
N ALA A 107 2.44 1.67 -1.53
CA ALA A 107 2.28 3.10 -1.29
C ALA A 107 1.13 3.43 -0.33
N LEU A 108 0.54 2.43 0.34
CA LEU A 108 -0.57 2.54 1.30
C LEU A 108 -0.49 3.70 2.30
N PRO A 109 0.67 4.05 2.90
CA PRO A 109 0.75 5.23 3.78
C PRO A 109 0.30 6.53 3.10
N THR A 110 0.49 6.65 1.78
CA THR A 110 0.01 7.79 0.99
C THR A 110 -1.52 7.80 0.93
N TYR A 111 -2.16 6.65 0.70
CA TYR A 111 -3.61 6.55 0.54
C TYR A 111 -4.35 6.76 1.85
N GLN A 112 -3.87 6.18 2.96
CA GLN A 112 -4.41 6.47 4.28
C GLN A 112 -4.31 7.96 4.61
N LYS A 113 -3.17 8.60 4.27
CA LYS A 113 -3.01 10.05 4.43
C LYS A 113 -4.00 10.82 3.57
N MET A 114 -4.30 10.38 2.35
CA MET A 114 -5.32 11.02 1.50
C MET A 114 -6.71 10.99 2.14
N LEU A 115 -7.13 9.84 2.69
CA LEU A 115 -8.40 9.74 3.42
C LEU A 115 -8.42 10.68 4.64
N ASN A 116 -7.30 10.75 5.38
CA ASN A 116 -7.14 11.62 6.53
C ASN A 116 -6.94 13.12 6.21
N ILE A 117 -6.95 13.53 4.93
CA ILE A 117 -7.04 14.94 4.53
C ILE A 117 -8.35 15.29 3.83
N LEU A 118 -9.32 14.36 3.75
CA LEU A 118 -10.64 14.67 3.22
C LEU A 118 -11.38 15.64 4.14
N ASP A 119 -12.11 16.59 3.56
CA ASP A 119 -12.98 17.48 4.33
C ASP A 119 -14.23 16.74 4.82
N GLY A 120 -15.03 17.42 5.64
CA GLY A 120 -16.29 16.86 6.13
C GLY A 120 -16.15 16.04 7.42
N GLY A 121 -15.08 16.21 8.20
CA GLY A 121 -14.98 15.55 9.52
C GLY A 121 -14.79 14.03 9.47
N VAL A 122 -14.51 13.47 8.30
CA VAL A 122 -14.25 12.02 8.12
C VAL A 122 -12.83 11.61 8.54
N ARG A 123 -11.96 12.58 8.81
CA ARG A 123 -10.57 12.38 9.22
C ARG A 123 -10.48 11.71 10.59
N ASP A 124 -9.44 10.90 10.79
CA ASP A 124 -9.08 10.43 12.12
C ASP A 124 -8.24 11.48 12.87
N GLU A 125 -8.91 12.27 13.71
CA GLU A 125 -8.28 13.38 14.46
C GLU A 125 -7.29 12.92 15.53
N THR A 126 -7.38 11.67 16.01
CA THR A 126 -6.56 11.17 17.13
C THR A 126 -5.69 9.97 16.77
N GLY A 127 -5.86 9.42 15.56
CA GLY A 127 -5.32 8.11 15.18
C GLY A 127 -6.09 6.93 15.77
N SER A 128 -7.16 7.20 16.52
CA SER A 128 -8.00 6.22 17.21
C SER A 128 -9.43 6.72 17.42
N SER A 129 -9.87 7.72 16.64
CA SER A 129 -11.19 8.33 16.78
C SER A 129 -12.27 7.24 16.67
N PRO A 130 -13.32 7.30 17.51
CA PRO A 130 -14.40 6.31 17.49
C PRO A 130 -15.44 6.58 16.38
N THR A 131 -15.28 7.63 15.57
CA THR A 131 -16.21 7.90 14.46
C THR A 131 -16.17 6.77 13.45
N SER A 132 -17.32 6.46 12.85
CA SER A 132 -17.46 5.40 11.85
C SER A 132 -16.51 5.62 10.67
N TRP A 133 -16.32 6.89 10.27
CA TRP A 133 -15.38 7.27 9.22
C TRP A 133 -13.91 6.96 9.57
N ALA A 134 -13.50 7.22 10.80
CA ALA A 134 -12.14 6.92 11.27
C ALA A 134 -11.94 5.40 11.45
N VAL A 135 -12.94 4.70 12.00
CA VAL A 135 -12.95 3.24 12.10
C VAL A 135 -12.82 2.60 10.72
N TRP A 136 -13.60 3.06 9.74
CA TRP A 136 -13.49 2.61 8.35
C TRP A 136 -12.09 2.84 7.80
N THR A 137 -11.55 4.06 7.93
CA THR A 137 -10.21 4.40 7.41
C THR A 137 -9.14 3.45 7.95
N ARG A 138 -9.16 3.17 9.27
CA ARG A 138 -8.20 2.25 9.89
C ARG A 138 -8.41 0.80 9.45
N ALA A 139 -9.66 0.33 9.41
CA ALA A 139 -9.98 -1.04 9.04
C ALA A 139 -9.71 -1.33 7.56
N TRP A 140 -10.09 -0.41 6.66
CA TRP A 140 -9.74 -0.46 5.24
C TRP A 140 -8.22 -0.50 5.06
N THR A 141 -7.47 0.38 5.76
CA THR A 141 -6.00 0.36 5.69
C THR A 141 -5.43 -0.99 6.16
N ALA A 142 -5.99 -1.57 7.22
CA ALA A 142 -5.57 -2.89 7.70
C ALA A 142 -5.89 -4.01 6.69
N GLU A 143 -7.02 -3.91 5.98
CA GLU A 143 -7.34 -4.84 4.90
C GLU A 143 -6.38 -4.69 3.71
N GLU A 144 -6.12 -3.48 3.24
CA GLU A 144 -5.23 -3.19 2.09
C GLU A 144 -3.77 -3.56 2.36
N ASN A 145 -3.28 -3.43 3.59
CA ASN A 145 -1.89 -3.76 3.93
C ASN A 145 -1.52 -5.19 3.50
N ARG A 146 -2.47 -6.13 3.59
CA ARG A 146 -2.25 -7.53 3.22
C ARG A 146 -2.01 -7.71 1.71
N HIS A 147 -2.49 -6.81 0.85
CA HIS A 147 -2.32 -6.89 -0.59
C HIS A 147 -0.85 -6.71 -0.98
N GLY A 148 -0.23 -5.61 -0.53
CA GLY A 148 1.20 -5.36 -0.70
C GLY A 148 2.05 -6.47 -0.07
N ASP A 149 1.71 -6.88 1.15
CA ASP A 149 2.41 -7.94 1.88
C ASP A 149 2.47 -9.28 1.13
N LEU A 150 1.37 -9.69 0.51
CA LEU A 150 1.28 -10.93 -0.27
C LEU A 150 2.09 -10.81 -1.56
N MET A 151 1.87 -9.73 -2.32
CA MET A 151 2.53 -9.54 -3.61
C MET A 151 4.03 -9.34 -3.48
N ASN A 152 4.50 -8.60 -2.47
CA ASN A 152 5.92 -8.40 -2.21
C ASN A 152 6.62 -9.74 -1.98
N LYS A 153 6.09 -10.56 -1.05
CA LYS A 153 6.66 -11.87 -0.74
C LYS A 153 6.58 -12.81 -1.94
N TYR A 154 5.48 -12.80 -2.69
CA TYR A 154 5.36 -13.58 -3.93
C TYR A 154 6.46 -13.21 -4.93
N ILE A 155 6.58 -11.93 -5.30
CA ILE A 155 7.57 -11.44 -6.27
C ILE A 155 9.00 -11.73 -5.75
N TYR A 156 9.27 -11.51 -4.46
CA TYR A 156 10.54 -11.85 -3.83
C TYR A 156 10.90 -13.34 -4.01
N LEU A 157 9.96 -14.25 -3.73
CA LEU A 157 10.18 -15.69 -3.84
C LEU A 157 10.35 -16.17 -5.28
N THR A 158 9.70 -15.53 -6.26
CA THR A 158 9.90 -15.87 -7.68
C THR A 158 11.36 -15.74 -8.10
N GLY A 159 12.09 -14.77 -7.54
CA GLY A 159 13.45 -14.41 -7.98
C GLY A 159 13.52 -13.91 -9.43
N ARG A 160 12.39 -13.47 -10.00
CA ARG A 160 12.29 -12.97 -11.38
C ARG A 160 12.35 -11.44 -11.48
N ALA A 161 12.44 -10.72 -10.36
CA ALA A 161 12.53 -9.25 -10.31
C ALA A 161 13.74 -8.78 -9.49
N ASP A 162 14.30 -7.62 -9.85
CA ASP A 162 15.31 -6.93 -9.05
C ASP A 162 14.64 -6.20 -7.88
N MET A 163 14.46 -6.91 -6.76
CA MET A 163 13.81 -6.37 -5.57
C MET A 163 14.48 -5.10 -5.05
N ARG A 164 15.79 -4.91 -5.25
CA ARG A 164 16.47 -3.67 -4.83
C ARG A 164 15.97 -2.45 -5.60
N GLN A 165 15.67 -2.60 -6.89
CA GLN A 165 15.10 -1.49 -7.68
C GLN A 165 13.63 -1.28 -7.34
N VAL A 166 12.89 -2.36 -7.07
CA VAL A 166 11.49 -2.28 -6.65
C VAL A 166 11.37 -1.52 -5.32
N GLU A 167 12.14 -1.91 -4.30
CA GLU A 167 12.19 -1.25 -2.98
C GLU A 167 12.58 0.23 -3.09
N LYS A 168 13.57 0.57 -3.92
CA LYS A 168 13.92 1.96 -4.22
C LYS A 168 12.77 2.72 -4.86
N THR A 169 12.01 2.06 -5.74
CA THR A 169 10.87 2.67 -6.44
C THR A 169 9.74 2.96 -5.47
N ILE A 170 9.42 2.02 -4.57
CA ILE A 170 8.48 2.22 -3.46
C ILE A 170 8.92 3.41 -2.60
N GLN A 171 10.21 3.46 -2.22
CA GLN A 171 10.74 4.56 -1.41
C GLN A 171 10.61 5.92 -2.14
N TYR A 172 10.91 5.97 -3.44
CA TYR A 172 10.70 7.18 -4.24
C TYR A 172 9.22 7.56 -4.32
N LEU A 173 8.32 6.60 -4.53
CA LEU A 173 6.89 6.83 -4.67
C LEU A 173 6.28 7.38 -3.37
N VAL A 174 6.53 6.72 -2.24
CA VAL A 174 6.05 7.17 -0.92
C VAL A 174 6.65 8.54 -0.57
N GLY A 175 7.94 8.75 -0.85
CA GLY A 175 8.59 10.04 -0.61
C GLY A 175 8.07 11.17 -1.52
N ALA A 176 7.65 10.84 -2.74
CA ALA A 176 7.03 11.80 -3.66
C ALA A 176 5.58 12.11 -3.27
N GLY A 177 4.87 11.13 -2.70
CA GLY A 177 3.43 11.17 -2.49
C GLY A 177 2.65 11.29 -3.79
N MET A 178 1.36 11.56 -3.68
CA MET A 178 0.48 11.77 -4.82
C MET A 178 -0.46 12.92 -4.52
N VAL A 179 -0.80 13.69 -5.56
CA VAL A 179 -1.84 14.73 -5.50
C VAL A 179 -3.06 14.15 -6.16
N SER A 180 -4.09 13.85 -5.38
CA SER A 180 -5.42 13.58 -5.93
C SER A 180 -6.13 14.92 -6.07
N THR A 181 -6.40 15.34 -7.30
CA THR A 181 -7.37 16.41 -7.54
C THR A 181 -8.76 15.85 -7.27
N CYS A 182 -9.16 15.81 -5.99
CA CYS A 182 -10.56 15.61 -5.65
C CYS A 182 -11.36 16.87 -6.02
N ILE A 183 -12.50 16.62 -6.64
CA ILE A 183 -13.47 17.56 -7.24
C ILE A 183 -14.22 18.33 -6.15
#